data_AF-A0A8B8MY68-F1
#
_entry.id   AF-A0A8B8MY68-F1
#
_cell.length_a   1.000
_cell.length_b   1.000
_cell.length_c   1.000
_cell.angle_alpha   90.00
_cell.angle_beta   90.00
_cell.angle_gamma   90.00
#
_symmetry.space_group_name_H-M   'P 1'
#
loop_
_entity.id
_entity.type
_entity.pdbx_description
1 polymer ?
#
loop_
_entity_poly.entity_id
_entity_poly.type
_entity_poly.pdbx_seq_one_letter_code
_entity_poly.pdbx_strand_id
1 'polypeptide(L)'
;MVGIVQALGAIGDLMGQSGDPEAATSWIEELEKAFDLLRCTSEDKVILAMYQLQGNASTWWRASKDIVFPEGTVPMWDAFVEAFNGKCFSDTAREQKMAEFFRLHQNQMTVDQYEAKFAKLSKYAPKLVEDPVDRARRFREGLKPEIRIVLIPFNLNDYNDLYERA
;
A
#
# COMPACT_ATOMS: atom_id res chain seq x y z
N MET A 1 0.98 20.15 -17.33
CA MET A 1 0.55 20.53 -15.96
C MET A 1 -0.93 20.32 -15.70
N VAL A 2 -1.84 20.66 -16.63
CA VAL A 2 -3.31 20.46 -16.44
C VAL A 2 -3.70 18.99 -16.20
N GLY A 3 -3.07 18.04 -16.90
CA GLY A 3 -3.33 16.60 -16.71
C GLY A 3 -2.86 16.02 -15.38
N ILE A 4 -1.81 16.58 -14.76
CA ILE A 4 -1.33 16.14 -13.43
C ILE A 4 -2.32 16.61 -12.36
N VAL A 5 -2.80 17.85 -12.45
CA VAL A 5 -3.78 18.39 -11.50
C VAL A 5 -5.13 17.66 -11.59
N GLN A 6 -5.56 17.24 -12.78
CA GLN A 6 -6.79 16.45 -12.96
C GLN A 6 -6.65 15.00 -12.47
N ALA A 7 -5.50 14.35 -12.69
CA ALA A 7 -5.24 13.01 -12.15
C ALA A 7 -5.22 13.00 -10.61
N LEU A 8 -4.66 14.05 -10.02
CA LEU A 8 -4.60 14.19 -8.57
C LEU A 8 -5.94 14.60 -7.93
N GLY A 9 -6.76 15.39 -8.63
CA GLY A 9 -8.08 15.81 -8.17
C GLY A 9 -9.11 14.66 -8.03
N ALA A 10 -8.99 13.60 -8.84
CA ALA A 10 -9.87 12.44 -8.76
C ALA A 10 -9.65 11.58 -7.49
N ILE A 11 -8.51 11.74 -6.81
CA ILE A 11 -8.15 10.90 -5.66
C ILE A 11 -8.61 11.52 -4.33
N GLY A 12 -8.83 12.84 -4.29
CA GLY A 12 -9.40 13.55 -3.13
C GLY A 12 -10.82 13.09 -2.77
N ASP A 13 -11.62 12.66 -3.75
CA ASP A 13 -13.00 12.18 -3.57
C ASP A 13 -13.09 10.81 -2.86
N LEU A 14 -12.02 10.00 -2.85
CA LEU A 14 -12.03 8.67 -2.23
C LEU A 14 -12.04 8.69 -0.70
N MET A 15 -11.62 9.80 -0.08
CA MET A 15 -11.62 9.95 1.38
C MET A 15 -13.00 10.28 1.96
N GLY A 16 -14.00 10.53 1.11
CA GLY A 16 -15.33 10.95 1.51
C GLY A 16 -16.25 9.84 2.04
N GLN A 17 -15.93 8.56 1.82
CA GLN A 17 -16.87 7.47 2.17
C GLN A 17 -16.28 6.27 2.94
N SER A 18 -14.97 6.06 2.99
CA SER A 18 -14.39 5.14 3.97
C SER A 18 -12.91 5.43 4.15
N GLY A 19 -12.40 5.29 5.36
CA GLY A 19 -10.95 5.24 5.60
C GLY A 19 -10.39 3.93 5.05
N ASP A 20 -10.50 3.71 3.75
CA ASP A 20 -10.00 2.53 3.06
C ASP A 20 -8.47 2.62 3.00
N PRO A 21 -7.77 1.72 3.71
CA PRO A 21 -6.32 1.56 3.63
C PRO A 21 -5.81 1.52 2.19
N GLU A 22 -6.58 0.88 1.30
CA GLU A 22 -6.12 0.60 -0.04
C GLU A 22 -6.13 1.83 -0.93
N ALA A 23 -7.22 2.61 -0.90
CA ALA A 23 -7.30 3.90 -1.58
C ALA A 23 -6.21 4.87 -1.09
N ALA A 24 -5.94 4.89 0.22
CA ALA A 24 -4.89 5.73 0.81
C ALA A 24 -3.49 5.31 0.33
N THR A 25 -3.16 4.01 0.32
CA THR A 25 -1.88 3.51 -0.22
C THR A 25 -1.74 3.86 -1.69
N SER A 26 -2.75 3.58 -2.51
CA SER A 26 -2.70 3.87 -3.95
C SER A 26 -2.53 5.37 -4.24
N TRP A 27 -3.13 6.24 -3.43
CA TRP A 27 -2.92 7.69 -3.57
C TRP A 27 -1.46 8.11 -3.35
N ILE A 28 -0.83 7.61 -2.28
CA ILE A 28 0.58 7.89 -2.01
C ILE A 28 1.47 7.35 -3.13
N GLU A 29 1.22 6.13 -3.61
CA GLU A 29 2.00 5.52 -4.71
C GLU A 29 1.92 6.33 -6.02
N GLU A 30 0.73 6.82 -6.37
CA GLU A 30 0.55 7.67 -7.57
C GLU A 30 1.20 9.05 -7.40
N LEU A 31 1.14 9.64 -6.20
CA LEU A 31 1.87 10.87 -5.89
C LEU A 31 3.37 10.68 -6.02
N GLU A 32 3.93 9.61 -5.47
CA GLU A 32 5.36 9.32 -5.51
C GLU A 32 5.87 9.16 -6.95
N LYS A 33 5.13 8.45 -7.80
CA LYS A 33 5.45 8.36 -9.25
C LYS A 33 5.48 9.74 -9.90
N ALA A 34 4.49 10.58 -9.63
CA ALA A 34 4.43 11.92 -10.20
C ALA A 34 5.56 12.81 -9.69
N PHE A 35 5.86 12.75 -8.39
CA PHE A 35 6.91 13.53 -7.76
C PHE A 35 8.31 13.13 -8.23
N ASP A 36 8.55 11.84 -8.45
CA ASP A 36 9.83 11.35 -8.95
C ASP A 36 10.04 11.79 -10.42
N LEU A 37 8.99 11.74 -11.24
CA LEU A 37 9.02 12.26 -12.61
C LEU A 37 9.33 13.77 -12.65
N LEU A 38 8.73 14.53 -11.72
CA LEU A 38 8.90 15.98 -11.63
C LEU A 38 10.15 16.40 -10.84
N ARG A 39 10.87 15.45 -10.23
CA ARG A 39 12.04 15.68 -9.37
C ARG A 39 11.75 16.64 -8.21
N CYS A 40 10.57 16.50 -7.61
CA CYS A 40 10.14 17.32 -6.47
C CYS A 40 11.05 17.10 -5.26
N THR A 41 11.40 18.20 -4.57
CA THR A 41 12.06 18.11 -3.27
C THR A 41 11.08 17.58 -2.22
N SER A 42 11.60 17.11 -1.09
CA SER A 42 10.76 16.64 0.03
C SER A 42 9.72 17.68 0.47
N GLU A 43 10.11 18.95 0.52
CA GLU A 43 9.21 20.06 0.86
C GLU A 43 8.13 20.27 -0.21
N ASP A 44 8.49 20.24 -1.49
CA ASP A 44 7.52 20.34 -2.60
C ASP A 44 6.48 19.21 -2.54
N LYS A 45 6.91 17.97 -2.24
CA LYS A 45 6.02 16.81 -2.12
C LYS A 45 4.95 17.05 -1.06
N VAL A 46 5.35 17.53 0.12
CA VAL A 46 4.41 17.83 1.22
C VAL A 46 3.45 18.95 0.83
N ILE A 47 3.94 20.06 0.27
CA ILE A 47 3.09 21.20 -0.13
C ILE A 47 2.05 20.78 -1.16
N LEU A 48 2.47 20.02 -2.18
CA LEU A 48 1.58 19.54 -3.24
C LEU A 48 0.56 18.53 -2.72
N ALA A 49 0.96 17.61 -1.85
CA ALA A 49 0.04 16.66 -1.23
C ALA A 49 -1.00 17.37 -0.36
N MET A 50 -0.58 18.35 0.46
CA MET A 50 -1.48 19.18 1.26
C MET A 50 -2.52 19.92 0.41
N TYR A 51 -2.08 20.48 -0.72
CA TYR A 51 -2.98 21.16 -1.66
C TYR A 51 -4.03 20.22 -2.27
N GLN A 52 -3.69 18.94 -2.45
CA GLN A 52 -4.61 17.93 -2.98
C GLN A 52 -5.61 17.38 -1.95
N LEU A 53 -5.34 17.53 -0.66
CA LEU A 53 -6.26 17.06 0.37
C LEU A 53 -7.56 17.86 0.34
N GLN A 54 -8.68 17.15 0.25
CA GLN A 54 -10.02 17.72 0.26
C GLN A 54 -10.87 17.16 1.42
N GLY A 55 -12.00 17.82 1.70
CA GLY A 55 -12.99 17.37 2.68
C GLY A 55 -12.43 17.05 4.07
N ASN A 56 -12.73 15.84 4.56
CA ASN A 56 -12.37 15.38 5.90
C ASN A 56 -10.86 15.29 6.13
N ALA A 57 -10.08 14.89 5.12
CA ALA A 57 -8.64 14.76 5.28
C ALA A 57 -7.94 16.12 5.31
N SER A 58 -8.41 17.08 4.51
CA SER A 58 -7.94 18.48 4.59
C SER A 58 -8.18 19.06 5.98
N THR A 59 -9.38 18.81 6.53
CA THR A 59 -9.77 19.25 7.87
C THR A 59 -8.90 18.61 8.95
N TRP A 60 -8.68 17.30 8.88
CA TRP A 60 -7.80 16.58 9.81
C TRP A 60 -6.34 17.05 9.71
N TRP A 61 -5.82 17.20 8.49
CA TRP A 61 -4.44 17.61 8.27
C TRP A 61 -4.18 19.00 8.84
N ARG A 62 -5.09 19.96 8.61
CA ARG A 62 -5.00 21.30 9.19
C ARG A 62 -4.99 21.31 10.72
N ALA A 63 -5.64 20.35 11.37
CA ALA A 63 -5.62 20.20 12.82
C ALA A 63 -4.36 19.51 13.35
N SER A 64 -3.68 18.71 12.51
CA SER A 64 -2.53 17.88 12.91
C SER A 64 -1.19 18.44 12.43
N LYS A 65 -1.18 19.36 11.45
CA LYS A 65 0.03 19.86 10.78
C LYS A 65 1.06 20.44 11.77
N ASP A 66 0.62 21.14 12.81
CA ASP A 66 1.53 21.80 13.76
C ASP A 66 2.11 20.80 14.77
N ILE A 67 1.50 19.61 14.87
CA ILE A 67 2.02 18.47 15.64
C ILE A 67 3.05 17.71 14.80
N VAL A 68 2.74 17.46 13.53
CA VAL A 68 3.62 16.73 12.60
C VAL A 68 4.84 17.57 12.22
N PHE A 69 4.63 18.87 11.98
CA PHE A 69 5.66 19.84 11.63
C PHE A 69 5.57 21.06 12.56
N PRO A 70 6.18 21.01 13.75
CA PRO A 70 6.27 22.15 14.64
C PRO A 70 6.93 23.36 13.98
N GLU A 71 6.64 24.56 14.48
CA GLU A 71 7.19 25.81 13.92
C GLU A 71 8.72 25.75 13.78
N GLY A 72 9.23 26.13 12.59
CA GLY A 72 10.64 26.05 12.25
C GLY A 72 11.14 24.68 11.76
N THR A 73 10.27 23.66 11.71
CA THR A 73 10.60 22.35 11.16
C THR A 73 10.48 22.35 9.64
N VAL A 74 11.50 21.82 8.95
CA VAL A 74 11.45 21.62 7.49
C VAL A 74 10.49 20.47 7.18
N PRO A 75 9.48 20.66 6.30
CA PRO A 75 8.57 19.59 5.93
C PRO A 75 9.29 18.41 5.26
N MET A 76 9.13 17.23 5.86
CA MET A 76 9.69 15.98 5.36
C MET A 76 8.59 15.07 4.82
N TRP A 77 8.76 14.56 3.59
CA TRP A 77 7.78 13.70 2.93
C TRP A 77 7.48 12.46 3.74
N ASP A 78 8.51 11.79 4.26
CA ASP A 78 8.36 10.57 5.05
C ASP A 78 7.52 10.80 6.32
N ALA A 79 7.69 11.96 6.98
CA ALA A 79 6.90 12.33 8.16
C ALA A 79 5.43 12.64 7.81
N PHE A 80 5.18 13.25 6.63
CA PHE A 80 3.82 13.40 6.11
C PHE A 80 3.18 12.04 5.86
N VAL A 81 3.86 11.13 5.16
CA VAL A 81 3.37 9.79 4.83
C VAL A 81 3.09 8.98 6.10
N GLU A 82 3.97 9.05 7.10
CA GLU A 82 3.77 8.40 8.40
C GLU A 82 2.52 8.91 9.10
N ALA A 83 2.35 10.24 9.21
CA ALA A 83 1.18 10.84 9.84
C ALA A 83 -0.11 10.55 9.07
N PHE A 84 -0.08 10.64 7.74
CA PHE A 84 -1.21 10.35 6.85
C PHE A 84 -1.62 8.88 6.98
N ASN A 85 -0.66 7.96 6.96
CA ASN A 85 -0.92 6.55 7.15
C ASN A 85 -1.44 6.27 8.58
N GLY A 86 -0.89 6.90 9.61
CA GLY A 86 -1.43 6.76 10.98
C GLY A 86 -2.91 7.14 11.09
N LYS A 87 -3.36 8.11 10.28
CA LYS A 87 -4.77 8.50 10.22
C LYS A 87 -5.64 7.57 9.38
N CYS A 88 -5.17 7.20 8.18
CA CYS A 88 -5.92 6.38 7.24
C CYS A 88 -5.96 4.91 7.63
N PHE A 89 -4.91 4.42 8.29
CA PHE A 89 -4.76 3.04 8.75
C PHE A 89 -4.90 3.03 10.26
N SER A 90 -6.14 3.08 10.74
CA SER A 90 -6.39 2.77 12.15
C SER A 90 -5.87 1.37 12.48
N ASP A 91 -5.51 1.12 13.74
CA ASP A 91 -5.03 -0.21 14.18
C ASP A 91 -6.00 -1.32 13.77
N THR A 92 -7.31 -1.06 13.86
CA THR A 92 -8.36 -1.98 13.40
C THR A 92 -8.29 -2.26 11.90
N ALA A 93 -8.06 -1.23 11.06
CA ALA A 93 -7.97 -1.42 9.61
C ALA A 93 -6.71 -2.22 9.23
N ARG A 94 -5.59 -1.98 9.94
CA ARG A 94 -4.36 -2.75 9.80
C ARG A 94 -4.57 -4.21 10.20
N GLU A 95 -5.19 -4.46 11.34
CA GLU A 95 -5.54 -5.81 11.80
C GLU A 95 -6.46 -6.54 10.82
N GLN A 96 -7.44 -5.84 10.24
CA GLN A 96 -8.32 -6.39 9.21
C GLN A 96 -7.55 -6.81 7.95
N LYS A 97 -6.65 -5.96 7.44
CA LYS A 97 -5.80 -6.30 6.28
C LYS A 97 -4.84 -7.44 6.58
N MET A 98 -4.26 -7.49 7.78
CA MET A 98 -3.47 -8.64 8.23
C MET A 98 -4.30 -9.92 8.27
N ALA A 99 -5.50 -9.88 8.84
CA ALA A 99 -6.42 -11.02 8.89
C ALA A 99 -6.84 -11.48 7.48
N GLU A 100 -7.08 -10.54 6.56
CA GLU A 100 -7.34 -10.84 5.15
C GLU A 100 -6.15 -11.56 4.52
N PHE A 101 -4.93 -11.07 4.76
CA PHE A 101 -3.71 -11.72 4.27
C PHE A 101 -3.50 -13.12 4.87
N PHE A 102 -3.86 -13.35 6.13
CA PHE A 102 -3.84 -14.69 6.76
C PHE A 102 -4.84 -15.67 6.15
N ARG A 103 -5.99 -15.17 5.69
CA ARG A 103 -7.04 -16.01 5.10
C ARG A 103 -6.89 -16.16 3.59
N LEU A 104 -5.91 -15.49 2.98
CA LEU A 104 -5.74 -15.44 1.54
C LEU A 104 -5.36 -16.82 0.98
N HIS A 105 -6.26 -17.37 0.16
CA HIS A 105 -6.06 -18.58 -0.63
C HIS A 105 -6.50 -18.29 -2.07
N GLN A 106 -5.95 -19.02 -3.04
CA GLN A 106 -6.26 -18.88 -4.45
C GLN A 106 -7.76 -19.06 -4.72
N ASN A 107 -8.43 -20.03 -4.09
CA ASN A 107 -9.87 -20.25 -4.21
C ASN A 107 -10.32 -20.29 -5.69
N GLN A 108 -11.19 -19.39 -6.13
CA GLN A 108 -11.65 -19.31 -7.53
C GLN A 108 -10.81 -18.37 -8.41
N MET A 109 -9.77 -17.74 -7.85
CA MET A 109 -8.88 -16.85 -8.59
C MET A 109 -7.95 -17.63 -9.54
N THR A 110 -7.54 -16.99 -10.62
CA THR A 110 -6.37 -17.43 -11.38
C THR A 110 -5.10 -17.27 -10.52
N VAL A 111 -4.00 -17.89 -10.93
CA VAL A 111 -2.71 -17.74 -10.24
C VAL A 111 -2.28 -16.27 -10.26
N ASP A 112 -2.39 -15.59 -11.41
CA ASP A 112 -2.07 -14.15 -11.54
C ASP A 112 -2.91 -13.26 -10.61
N GLN A 113 -4.22 -13.54 -10.50
CA GLN A 113 -5.10 -12.78 -9.60
C GLN A 113 -4.73 -13.02 -8.13
N TYR A 114 -4.36 -14.26 -7.79
CA TYR A 114 -3.90 -14.61 -6.45
C TYR A 114 -2.55 -13.95 -6.14
N GLU A 115 -1.60 -13.97 -7.07
CA GLU A 115 -0.29 -13.29 -6.97
C GLU A 115 -0.49 -11.80 -6.73
N ALA A 116 -1.26 -11.13 -7.59
CA ALA A 116 -1.49 -9.70 -7.47
C ALA A 116 -2.10 -9.36 -6.10
N LYS A 117 -3.05 -10.18 -5.61
CA LYS A 117 -3.66 -10.00 -4.29
C LYS A 117 -2.69 -10.31 -3.15
N PHE A 118 -1.83 -11.31 -3.30
CA PHE A 118 -0.78 -11.65 -2.32
C PHE A 118 0.24 -10.52 -2.20
N ALA A 119 0.79 -10.05 -3.32
CA ALA A 119 1.73 -8.93 -3.37
C ALA A 119 1.12 -7.67 -2.72
N LYS A 120 -0.13 -7.37 -3.04
CA LYS A 120 -0.86 -6.22 -2.49
C LYS A 120 -1.04 -6.31 -0.97
N LEU A 121 -1.53 -7.43 -0.46
CA LEU A 121 -1.81 -7.60 0.98
C LEU A 121 -0.54 -7.80 1.81
N SER A 122 0.54 -8.28 1.22
CA SER A 122 1.82 -8.50 1.91
C SER A 122 2.42 -7.20 2.48
N LYS A 123 2.11 -6.04 1.87
CA LYS A 123 2.51 -4.71 2.33
C LYS A 123 2.05 -4.40 3.75
N TYR A 124 0.93 -5.00 4.19
CA TYR A 124 0.37 -4.80 5.52
C TYR A 124 0.91 -5.74 6.59
N ALA A 125 1.69 -6.75 6.20
CA ALA A 125 2.23 -7.74 7.11
C ALA A 125 3.72 -8.01 6.82
N PRO A 126 4.60 -6.98 6.85
CA PRO A 126 5.99 -7.10 6.42
C PRO A 126 6.74 -8.22 7.16
N LYS A 127 6.51 -8.36 8.48
CA LYS A 127 7.12 -9.41 9.31
C LYS A 127 6.79 -10.85 8.87
N LEU A 128 5.72 -11.06 8.10
CA LEU A 128 5.31 -12.39 7.63
C LEU A 128 5.91 -12.75 6.26
N VAL A 129 6.48 -11.77 5.56
CA VAL A 129 7.04 -11.94 4.21
C VAL A 129 8.48 -11.43 4.09
N GLU A 130 9.07 -11.03 5.22
CA GLU A 130 10.44 -10.53 5.31
C GLU A 130 11.45 -11.60 4.91
N ASP A 131 11.26 -12.83 5.42
CA ASP A 131 12.07 -13.97 5.00
C ASP A 131 11.56 -14.51 3.65
N PRO A 132 12.43 -14.59 2.62
CA PRO A 132 12.03 -15.06 1.30
C PRO A 132 11.49 -16.50 1.30
N VAL A 133 12.00 -17.37 2.17
CA VAL A 133 11.58 -18.78 2.27
C VAL A 133 10.19 -18.86 2.91
N ASP A 134 9.94 -18.09 3.95
CA ASP A 134 8.61 -18.02 4.58
C ASP A 134 7.59 -17.39 3.63
N ARG A 135 7.98 -16.35 2.87
CA ARG A 135 7.14 -15.76 1.81
C ARG A 135 6.78 -16.79 0.75
N ALA A 136 7.76 -17.53 0.24
CA ALA A 136 7.57 -18.60 -0.75
C ALA A 136 6.67 -19.72 -0.21
N ARG A 137 6.92 -20.18 1.03
CA ARG A 137 6.10 -21.20 1.70
C ARG A 137 4.65 -20.75 1.81
N ARG A 138 4.40 -19.52 2.25
CA ARG A 138 3.05 -18.98 2.46
C ARG A 138 2.29 -18.81 1.14
N PHE A 139 2.96 -18.33 0.10
CA PHE A 139 2.38 -18.26 -1.25
C PHE A 139 1.98 -19.66 -1.73
N ARG A 140 2.89 -20.64 -1.61
CA ARG A 140 2.62 -22.03 -1.96
C ARG A 140 1.47 -22.60 -1.16
N GLU A 141 1.38 -22.35 0.14
CA GLU A 141 0.32 -22.87 1.00
C GLU A 141 -1.07 -22.37 0.62
N GLY A 142 -1.18 -21.13 0.13
CA GLY A 142 -2.44 -20.57 -0.34
C GLY A 142 -2.86 -20.99 -1.76
N LEU A 143 -1.97 -21.60 -2.55
CA LEU A 143 -2.33 -22.14 -3.87
C LEU A 143 -3.32 -23.30 -3.78
N LYS A 144 -4.04 -23.55 -4.87
CA LYS A 144 -4.92 -24.70 -5.04
C LYS A 144 -4.17 -26.03 -4.81
N PRO A 145 -4.80 -27.04 -4.16
CA PRO A 145 -4.18 -28.34 -3.93
C PRO A 145 -3.57 -28.95 -5.20
N GLU A 146 -4.24 -28.81 -6.33
CA GLU A 146 -3.84 -29.41 -7.61
C GLU A 146 -2.50 -28.82 -8.10
N ILE A 147 -2.30 -27.50 -7.94
CA ILE A 147 -1.06 -26.81 -8.30
C ILE A 147 0.04 -27.11 -7.28
N ARG A 148 -0.30 -27.08 -5.98
CA ARG A 148 0.65 -27.38 -4.89
C ARG A 148 1.32 -28.73 -5.08
N ILE A 149 0.57 -29.77 -5.43
CA ILE A 149 1.09 -31.13 -5.63
C ILE A 149 2.16 -31.16 -6.72
N VAL A 150 1.99 -30.39 -7.80
CA VAL A 150 2.98 -30.31 -8.89
C VAL A 150 4.24 -29.57 -8.45
N LEU A 151 4.13 -28.59 -7.54
CA LEU A 151 5.25 -27.77 -7.10
C LEU A 151 6.09 -28.41 -5.98
N ILE A 152 5.53 -29.34 -5.18
CA ILE A 152 6.21 -30.01 -4.05
C ILE A 152 7.57 -30.65 -4.44
N PRO A 153 7.70 -31.40 -5.56
CA PRO A 153 8.95 -32.07 -5.91
C PRO A 153 10.14 -31.14 -6.14
N PHE A 154 9.89 -29.86 -6.42
CA PHE A 154 10.92 -28.90 -6.80
C PHE A 154 11.59 -28.21 -5.60
N ASN A 155 11.08 -28.41 -4.38
CA ASN A 155 11.57 -27.78 -3.14
C ASN A 155 11.90 -26.28 -3.29
N LEU A 156 11.04 -25.57 -4.03
CA LEU A 156 11.27 -24.17 -4.37
C LEU A 156 11.12 -23.32 -3.11
N ASN A 157 12.21 -22.65 -2.75
CA ASN A 157 12.30 -21.70 -1.64
C ASN A 157 12.30 -20.24 -2.12
N ASP A 158 12.23 -20.03 -3.44
CA ASP A 158 12.16 -18.72 -4.06
C ASP A 158 10.72 -18.45 -4.54
N TYR A 159 10.23 -17.25 -4.23
CA TYR A 159 8.87 -16.81 -4.55
C TYR A 159 8.64 -16.66 -6.05
N ASN A 160 9.60 -16.09 -6.79
CA ASN A 160 9.45 -15.84 -8.21
C ASN A 160 9.44 -17.15 -8.99
N ASP A 161 10.33 -18.09 -8.61
CA ASP A 161 10.37 -19.43 -9.19
C ASP A 161 9.08 -20.23 -9.00
N LEU A 162 8.39 -20.04 -7.86
CA LEU A 162 7.09 -20.65 -7.59
C LEU A 162 5.99 -20.05 -8.46
N TYR A 163 5.99 -18.73 -8.61
CA TYR A 163 4.99 -18.04 -9.42
C TYR A 163 5.10 -18.41 -10.91
N GLU A 164 6.31 -18.37 -11.49
CA GLU A 164 6.54 -18.68 -12.92
C GLU A 164 6.16 -20.12 -13.31
N ARG A 165 6.08 -21.03 -12.33
CA ARG A 165 5.77 -22.46 -12.56
C ARG A 165 4.33 -22.84 -12.20
N ALA A 166 3.59 -21.95 -11.53
CA ALA A 166 2.22 -22.18 -11.07
C ALA A 166 1.19 -21.86 -12.15
#